data_AF-A0A378A5X2-F1
#
_entry.id   AF-A0A378A5X2-F1
#
_cell.length_a   1.000
_cell.length_b   1.000
_cell.length_c   1.000
_cell.angle_alpha   90.00
_cell.angle_beta   90.00
_cell.angle_gamma   90.00
#
_symmetry.space_group_name_H-M   'P 1'
#
loop_
_entity.id
_entity.type
_entity.pdbx_description
1 polymer ?
#
loop_
_entity_poly.entity_id
_entity_poly.type
_entity_poly.pdbx_seq_one_letter_code
_entity_poly.pdbx_strand_id
1 'polypeptide(L)'
;MNLIGYDAMAVGNHEFDNPLSVLRQQEKWAKFPFLSANIYQKSTGERLFKPWALFKRGGLKIAVIGLTTDDTAKIGNPEYFTDIEFRNRRKRRSWLSRSCSRMKSRT
;
A
#
# COMPACT_ATOMS: atom_id res chain seq x y z
N MET A 1 12.08 -5.14 -12.42
CA MET A 1 11.25 -3.93 -12.26
C MET A 1 12.08 -2.65 -12.19
N ASN A 2 13.13 -2.56 -11.36
CA ASN A 2 13.98 -1.35 -11.30
C ASN A 2 14.56 -0.93 -12.66
N LEU A 3 15.13 -1.88 -13.42
CA LEU A 3 15.71 -1.59 -14.74
C LEU A 3 14.66 -1.11 -15.76
N ILE A 4 13.41 -1.58 -15.63
CA ILE A 4 12.29 -1.17 -16.48
C ILE A 4 11.76 0.22 -16.08
N GLY A 5 12.02 0.66 -14.84
CA GLY A 5 11.64 1.99 -14.37
C GLY A 5 10.20 2.10 -13.86
N TYR A 6 9.74 1.13 -13.05
CA TYR A 6 8.43 1.23 -12.40
C TYR A 6 8.36 2.43 -11.46
N ASP A 7 7.24 3.17 -11.49
CA ASP A 7 7.02 4.36 -10.65
C ASP A 7 6.40 4.02 -9.29
N ALA A 8 5.56 3.00 -9.20
CA ALA A 8 4.93 2.51 -7.97
C ALA A 8 4.34 1.11 -8.17
N MET A 9 4.04 0.43 -7.06
CA MET A 9 3.35 -0.87 -7.08
C MET A 9 2.29 -0.91 -5.99
N ALA A 10 1.11 -1.48 -6.29
CA ALA A 10 0.16 -1.84 -5.25
C ALA A 10 0.60 -3.15 -4.59
N VAL A 11 0.57 -3.22 -3.25
CA VAL A 11 0.79 -4.49 -2.55
C VAL A 11 -0.41 -5.39 -2.81
N GLY A 12 -0.20 -6.53 -3.46
CA GLY A 12 -1.20 -7.55 -3.70
C GLY A 12 -1.31 -8.54 -2.54
N ASN A 13 -2.12 -9.59 -2.74
CA ASN A 13 -2.26 -10.66 -1.76
C ASN A 13 -1.04 -11.59 -1.76
N HIS A 14 -0.46 -11.87 -2.92
CA HIS A 14 0.67 -12.81 -3.07
C HIS A 14 2.00 -12.27 -2.51
N GLU A 15 2.10 -10.96 -2.29
CA GLU A 15 3.21 -10.38 -1.51
C GLU A 15 3.26 -10.90 -0.06
N PHE A 16 2.19 -11.53 0.42
CA PHE A 16 2.10 -12.17 1.74
C PHE A 16 2.18 -13.70 1.69
N ASP A 17 2.55 -14.29 0.55
CA ASP A 17 2.83 -15.74 0.48
C ASP A 17 4.12 -16.12 1.23
N ASN A 18 4.96 -15.12 1.52
CA ASN A 18 6.19 -15.26 2.30
C ASN A 18 6.10 -14.45 3.60
N PRO A 19 6.96 -14.74 4.59
CA PRO A 19 7.03 -13.95 5.82
C PRO A 19 7.27 -12.46 5.53
N LEU A 20 6.75 -11.58 6.40
CA LEU A 20 6.86 -10.12 6.23
C LEU A 20 8.31 -9.64 6.08
N SER A 21 9.29 -10.34 6.66
CA SER A 21 10.71 -10.04 6.50
C SER A 21 11.17 -10.11 5.03
N VAL A 22 10.65 -11.06 4.26
CA VAL A 22 10.92 -11.19 2.81
C VAL A 22 10.31 -10.01 2.06
N LEU A 23 9.06 -9.63 2.37
CA LEU A 23 8.42 -8.47 1.76
C LEU A 23 9.16 -7.15 2.08
N ARG A 24 9.64 -6.97 3.32
CA ARG A 24 10.49 -5.82 3.68
C ARG A 24 11.82 -5.84 2.94
N GLN A 25 12.36 -7.02 2.65
CA GLN A 25 13.57 -7.14 1.84
C GLN A 25 13.31 -6.76 0.37
N GLN A 26 12.17 -7.16 -0.19
CA GLN A 26 11.72 -6.74 -1.52
C GLN A 26 11.55 -5.21 -1.60
N GLU A 27 10.97 -4.58 -0.58
CA GLU A 27 10.89 -3.11 -0.50
C GLU A 27 12.26 -2.43 -0.47
N LYS A 28 13.26 -3.02 0.19
CA LYS A 28 14.64 -2.50 0.17
C LYS A 28 15.30 -2.61 -1.19
N TRP A 29 14.99 -3.66 -1.96
CA TRP A 29 15.51 -3.81 -3.32
C TRP A 29 14.81 -2.90 -4.32
N ALA A 30 13.52 -2.62 -4.13
CA ALA A 30 12.73 -1.80 -5.03
C ALA A 30 13.14 -0.32 -4.96
N LYS A 31 13.33 0.31 -6.12
CA LYS A 31 13.58 1.75 -6.24
C LYS A 31 12.29 2.56 -6.35
N PHE A 32 11.14 1.93 -6.11
CA PHE A 32 9.81 2.52 -6.19
C PHE A 32 8.95 2.09 -4.99
N PRO A 33 7.97 2.91 -4.58
CA PRO A 33 7.18 2.64 -3.39
C PRO A 33 6.17 1.51 -3.58
N PHE A 34 6.04 0.70 -2.53
CA PHE A 34 4.96 -0.26 -2.35
C PHE A 34 3.80 0.47 -1.66
N LEU A 35 2.62 0.40 -2.24
CA LEU A 35 1.47 1.20 -1.86
C LEU A 35 0.32 0.32 -1.36
N SER A 36 -0.17 0.62 -0.16
CA SER A 36 -1.46 0.12 0.32
C SER A 36 -2.01 1.03 1.41
N ALA A 37 -3.22 1.54 1.19
CA ALA A 37 -3.88 2.44 2.13
C ALA A 37 -4.66 1.69 3.22
N ASN A 38 -4.91 0.40 3.05
CA ASN A 38 -5.83 -0.39 3.86
C ASN A 38 -5.20 -1.54 4.66
N ILE A 39 -3.88 -1.66 4.68
CA ILE A 39 -3.16 -2.62 5.52
C ILE A 39 -2.62 -1.92 6.76
N TYR A 40 -2.93 -2.45 7.93
CA TYR A 40 -2.65 -1.86 9.23
C TYR A 40 -1.95 -2.84 10.16
N GLN A 41 -1.14 -2.29 11.06
CA GLN A 41 -0.58 -3.03 12.17
C GLN A 41 -1.61 -2.99 13.31
N LYS A 42 -1.98 -4.15 13.87
CA LYS A 42 -3.03 -4.20 14.90
C LYS A 42 -2.58 -3.49 16.18
N SER A 43 -1.35 -3.74 16.60
CA SER A 43 -0.76 -3.23 17.84
C SER A 43 -0.68 -1.70 17.89
N THR A 44 -0.33 -1.04 16.78
CA THR A 44 -0.14 0.42 16.72
C THR A 44 -1.31 1.16 16.09
N GLY A 45 -2.14 0.47 15.29
CA GLY A 45 -3.17 1.11 14.47
C GLY A 45 -2.61 1.94 13.31
N GLU A 46 -1.30 1.84 13.03
CA GLU A 46 -0.63 2.53 11.94
C GLU A 46 -0.67 1.71 10.64
N ARG A 47 -0.41 2.36 9.50
CA ARG A 47 -0.37 1.67 8.21
C ARG A 47 0.99 1.00 8.00
N LEU A 48 0.97 -0.24 7.51
CA LEU A 48 2.21 -0.97 7.17
C LEU A 48 2.93 -0.41 5.93
N PHE A 49 2.20 0.27 5.05
CA PHE A 49 2.71 0.78 3.78
C PHE A 49 2.29 2.22 3.57
N LYS A 50 2.99 2.90 2.66
CA LYS A 50 2.56 4.24 2.23
C LYS A 50 1.19 4.11 1.55
N PRO A 51 0.21 4.96 1.90
CA PRO A 51 -1.10 4.87 1.30
C PRO A 51 -1.13 5.31 -0.18
N TRP A 52 -0.19 6.17 -0.57
CA TRP A 52 -0.13 6.78 -1.90
C TRP A 52 1.27 7.34 -2.20
N ALA A 53 1.50 7.63 -3.48
CA ALA A 53 2.65 8.39 -3.98
C ALA A 53 2.18 9.52 -4.91
N LEU A 54 2.96 10.61 -4.99
CA LEU A 54 2.72 11.73 -5.90
C LEU A 54 3.83 11.80 -6.93
N PHE A 55 3.45 12.00 -8.19
CA PHE A 55 4.36 12.13 -9.32
C PHE A 55 4.08 13.45 -10.04
N LYS A 56 5.12 14.12 -10.51
CA LYS A 56 5.01 15.28 -11.38
C LYS A 56 5.39 14.87 -12.81
N ARG A 57 4.51 15.08 -13.78
CA ARG A 57 4.70 14.74 -15.21
C ARG A 57 4.02 15.80 -16.07
N GLY A 58 4.77 16.46 -16.96
CA GLY A 58 4.20 17.46 -17.88
C GLY A 58 3.41 18.58 -17.19
N GLY A 59 3.88 19.08 -16.04
CA GLY A 59 3.14 20.09 -15.25
C GLY A 59 1.95 19.57 -14.45
N LEU A 60 1.55 18.30 -14.64
CA LEU A 60 0.48 17.67 -13.86
C LEU A 60 1.03 16.99 -12.60
N LYS A 61 0.24 17.06 -11.53
CA LYS A 61 0.46 16.31 -10.29
C LYS A 61 -0.46 15.09 -10.29
N ILE A 62 0.13 13.90 -10.34
CA ILE A 62 -0.58 12.62 -10.40
C ILE A 62 -0.46 11.93 -9.04
N ALA A 63 -1.59 11.59 -8.43
CA ALA A 63 -1.63 10.80 -7.21
C ALA A 63 -1.97 9.35 -7.52
N VAL A 64 -1.13 8.43 -7.04
CA VAL A 64 -1.37 6.98 -7.14
C VAL A 64 -1.69 6.46 -5.75
N ILE A 65 -2.85 5.83 -5.58
CA ILE A 65 -3.31 5.26 -4.30
C ILE A 65 -3.29 3.74 -4.43
N GLY A 66 -2.66 3.05 -3.47
CA GLY A 66 -2.66 1.60 -3.41
C GLY A 66 -3.80 1.07 -2.54
N LEU A 67 -4.43 -0.03 -2.96
CA LEU A 67 -5.39 -0.79 -2.16
C LEU A 67 -5.17 -2.28 -2.39
N THR A 68 -5.22 -3.05 -1.31
CA THR A 68 -5.10 -4.51 -1.30
C THR A 68 -6.47 -5.13 -1.03
N THR A 69 -6.75 -6.29 -1.61
CA THR A 69 -7.99 -7.02 -1.30
C THR A 69 -8.03 -7.38 0.19
N ASP A 70 -9.20 -7.23 0.84
CA ASP A 70 -9.39 -7.61 2.24
C ASP A 70 -9.56 -9.13 2.43
N ASP A 71 -9.70 -9.88 1.33
CA ASP A 71 -9.72 -11.34 1.35
C ASP A 71 -8.34 -11.96 1.61
N THR A 72 -7.24 -11.19 1.54
CA THR A 72 -5.88 -11.67 1.81
C THR A 72 -5.77 -12.35 3.18
N ALA A 73 -6.39 -11.77 4.20
CA ALA A 73 -6.41 -12.33 5.56
C ALA A 73 -7.18 -13.65 5.67
N LYS A 74 -8.08 -13.95 4.71
CA LYS A 74 -8.90 -15.16 4.70
C LYS A 74 -8.24 -16.32 3.96
N ILE A 75 -7.45 -16.01 2.92
CA ILE A 75 -6.89 -17.01 2.00
C ILE A 75 -5.40 -17.28 2.23
N GLY A 76 -4.66 -16.35 2.83
CA GLY A 76 -3.23 -16.51 3.10
C GLY A 76 -2.94 -17.27 4.40
N ASN A 77 -1.66 -17.42 4.74
CA ASN A 77 -1.23 -18.07 5.98
C ASN A 77 -1.51 -17.18 7.20
N PRO A 78 -2.37 -17.60 8.16
CA PRO A 78 -2.67 -16.83 9.37
C PRO A 78 -1.43 -16.47 10.22
N GLU A 79 -0.39 -17.29 10.20
CA GLU A 79 0.86 -17.05 10.94
C GLU A 79 1.58 -15.77 10.47
N TYR A 80 1.44 -15.41 9.19
CA TYR A 80 2.04 -14.19 8.66
C TYR A 80 1.20 -12.93 8.95
N PHE A 81 0.01 -13.09 9.54
CA PHE A 81 -0.95 -12.02 9.77
C PHE A 81 -1.25 -11.73 11.25
N THR A 82 -0.48 -12.29 12.19
CA THR A 82 -0.76 -12.16 13.63
C THR A 82 -0.98 -10.70 14.04
N ASP A 83 -0.09 -9.79 13.63
CA ASP A 83 -0.20 -8.35 13.89
C ASP A 83 -0.62 -7.51 12.66
N ILE A 84 -1.23 -8.14 11.64
CA ILE A 84 -1.63 -7.46 10.40
C ILE A 84 -3.14 -7.52 10.20
N GLU A 85 -3.74 -6.36 9.92
CA GLU A 85 -5.16 -6.18 9.64
C GLU A 85 -5.37 -5.63 8.22
N PHE A 86 -6.19 -6.32 7.43
CA PHE A 86 -6.63 -5.85 6.11
C PHE A 86 -8.02 -5.22 6.24
N ARG A 87 -8.08 -3.88 6.31
CA ARG A 87 -9.35 -3.16 6.45
C ARG A 87 -10.12 -3.14 5.14
N ASN A 88 -11.45 -3.20 5.23
CA ASN A 88 -12.32 -3.23 4.07
C ASN A 88 -12.11 -2.02 3.15
N ARG A 89 -11.74 -2.28 1.89
CA ARG A 89 -11.45 -1.25 0.88
C ARG A 89 -12.68 -0.41 0.50
N ARG A 90 -13.88 -1.00 0.45
CA ARG A 90 -15.13 -0.29 0.05
C ARG A 90 -15.54 0.74 1.09
N LYS A 91 -15.38 0.43 2.38
CA LYS A 91 -15.69 1.36 3.48
C LYS A 91 -14.73 2.56 3.54
N ARG A 92 -13.65 2.59 2.74
CA ARG A 92 -12.69 3.71 2.69
C ARG A 92 -13.05 4.82 1.71
N ARG A 93 -14.23 4.80 1.08
CA ARG A 93 -14.65 5.84 0.10
C ARG A 93 -14.56 7.27 0.68
N SER A 94 -15.01 7.47 1.92
CA SER A 94 -14.92 8.77 2.60
C SER A 94 -13.47 9.19 2.87
N TRP A 95 -12.62 8.24 3.28
CA TRP A 95 -11.20 8.48 3.47
C TRP A 95 -10.49 8.81 2.15
N LEU A 96 -10.82 8.12 1.05
CA LEU A 96 -10.28 8.41 -0.29
C LEU A 96 -10.60 9.85 -0.71
N SER A 97 -11.86 10.26 -0.53
CA SER A 97 -12.29 11.64 -0.83
C SER A 97 -11.48 12.68 -0.04
N ARG A 98 -11.32 12.49 1.27
CA ARG A 98 -10.53 13.41 2.13
C ARG A 98 -9.04 13.40 1.79
N SER A 99 -8.50 12.23 1.48
CA SER A 99 -7.10 12.08 1.04
C SER A 99 -6.82 12.80 -0.26
N CYS A 100 -7.75 12.73 -1.23
CA CYS A 100 -7.63 13.46 -2.49
C CYS A 100 -7.52 14.98 -2.26
N SER A 101 -8.36 15.55 -1.39
CA SER A 101 -8.25 16.97 -1.01
C SER A 101 -6.90 17.30 -0.38
N ARG A 102 -6.37 16.45 0.51
CA ARG A 102 -5.03 16.64 1.12
C ARG A 102 -3.89 16.52 0.11
N MET A 103 -4.02 15.68 -0.91
CA MET A 103 -3.00 15.54 -1.96
C MET A 103 -2.92 16.79 -2.84
N LYS A 104 -4.06 17.43 -3.11
CA LYS A 104 -4.10 18.69 -3.86
C LYS A 104 -3.37 19.81 -3.11
N SER A 105 -3.52 19.87 -1.78
CA SER A 105 -2.93 20.95 -0.95
C SER A 105 -1.45 20.79 -0.61
N ARG A 106 -0.86 19.59 -0.73
CA ARG A 106 0.58 19.37 -0.52
C ARG A 106 1.37 19.80 -1.76
N THR A 107 1.90 21.02 -1.75
CA THR A 107 2.83 21.60 -2.76
C THR A 107 4.24 21.06 -2.64
#